data_AF-A0A1C5UEU5-F1
#
_entry.id   AF-A0A1C5UEU5-F1
#
_cell.length_a   1.000
_cell.length_b   1.000
_cell.length_c   1.000
_cell.angle_alpha   90.00
_cell.angle_beta   90.00
_cell.angle_gamma   90.00
#
_symmetry.space_group_name_H-M   'P 1'
#
loop_
_entity.id
_entity.type
_entity.pdbx_description
1 polymer ?
#
loop_
_entity_poly.entity_id
_entity_poly.type
_entity_poly.pdbx_seq_one_letter_code
_entity_poly.pdbx_strand_id
1 'polypeptide(L)'
;MEARTYVSAYLERMYLAAHPELTAAARELVHKDIPQRMEKYANSAHEQALVAYAHAHEHLMQRLRAIEDVPDDEEFDRKRAQLFDETRLALFKIAETDRMCIDANLVGLLLSNISIDACLGELMKLEHRVHEQLVSNVAGFSDNAPHFWDERFVAERTLEGADPITTTAVLTVEEPTLVGWLHTLEALAQMCLASARYRAAERYARLVLRASGYPSHAEGTVFLALARLEDEEGFFAFAHELEAERGERAAAVLDDSPWFLLARTLLLYKLGRRKPARRALRDFAARCEGGAFFLLNPTYMAPYLPVRPQPREAWDLSHQAAWDADGIIVDTPDFIPWAESVDGVYDESERFANRNGF
;
A
#
# COMPACT_ATOMS: atom_id res chain seq x y z
N MET A 1 -4.05 2.70 -2.30
CA MET A 1 -5.25 2.82 -3.18
C MET A 1 -4.83 3.36 -4.54
N GLU A 2 -5.51 3.05 -5.65
CA GLU A 2 -5.14 3.60 -6.97
C GLU A 2 -5.73 5.00 -7.22
N ALA A 3 -4.97 5.85 -7.93
CA ALA A 3 -5.33 7.24 -8.23
C ALA A 3 -6.68 7.37 -8.93
N ARG A 4 -6.89 6.58 -9.98
CA ARG A 4 -8.14 6.58 -10.76
C ARG A 4 -9.37 6.33 -9.88
N THR A 5 -9.27 5.47 -8.87
CA THR A 5 -10.38 5.10 -8.00
C THR A 5 -10.85 6.28 -7.15
N TYR A 6 -9.97 6.89 -6.35
CA TYR A 6 -10.37 7.96 -5.45
C TYR A 6 -10.63 9.28 -6.19
N VAL A 7 -9.90 9.56 -7.28
CA VAL A 7 -10.16 10.76 -8.10
C VAL A 7 -11.53 10.68 -8.75
N SER A 8 -11.92 9.51 -9.28
CA SER A 8 -13.27 9.33 -9.84
C SER A 8 -14.35 9.53 -8.79
N ALA A 9 -14.20 8.94 -7.60
CA ALA A 9 -15.15 9.08 -6.50
C ALA A 9 -15.27 10.54 -6.02
N TYR A 10 -14.14 11.24 -5.90
CA TYR A 10 -14.12 12.66 -5.56
C TYR A 10 -14.86 13.52 -6.58
N LEU A 11 -14.55 13.35 -7.88
CA LEU A 11 -15.22 14.08 -8.96
C LEU A 11 -16.72 13.78 -9.00
N GLU A 12 -17.11 12.54 -8.75
CA GLU A 12 -18.52 12.15 -8.66
C GLU A 12 -19.21 12.87 -7.52
N ARG A 13 -18.63 12.86 -6.32
CA ARG A 13 -19.15 13.60 -5.16
C ARG A 13 -19.33 15.08 -5.47
N MET A 14 -18.33 15.73 -6.06
CA MET A 14 -18.39 17.15 -6.43
C MET A 14 -19.46 17.42 -7.48
N TYR A 15 -19.56 16.57 -8.50
CA TYR A 15 -20.55 16.71 -9.56
C TYR A 15 -21.97 16.54 -9.04
N LEU A 16 -22.23 15.53 -8.21
CA LEU A 16 -23.55 15.28 -7.62
C LEU A 16 -23.96 16.39 -6.65
N ALA A 17 -23.02 16.95 -5.89
CA ALA A 17 -23.30 18.09 -5.02
C ALA A 17 -23.69 19.36 -5.81
N ALA A 18 -23.08 19.56 -6.98
CA ALA A 18 -23.40 20.68 -7.86
C ALA A 18 -24.70 20.50 -8.66
N HIS A 19 -25.20 19.27 -8.80
CA HIS A 19 -26.39 18.92 -9.60
C HIS A 19 -27.41 18.09 -8.79
N PRO A 20 -28.02 18.67 -7.74
CA PRO A 20 -28.97 17.96 -6.89
C PRO A 20 -30.22 17.46 -7.65
N GLU A 21 -30.54 18.07 -8.79
CA GLU A 21 -31.69 17.76 -9.65
C GLU A 21 -31.56 16.46 -10.45
N LEU A 22 -30.38 15.83 -10.49
CA LEU A 22 -30.17 14.62 -11.26
C LEU A 22 -31.03 13.46 -10.75
N THR A 23 -31.78 12.86 -11.68
CA THR A 23 -32.51 11.60 -11.44
C THR A 23 -31.54 10.45 -11.15
N ALA A 24 -32.01 9.40 -10.48
CA ALA A 24 -31.19 8.21 -10.20
C ALA A 24 -30.56 7.59 -11.47
N ALA A 25 -31.31 7.57 -12.58
CA ALA A 25 -30.78 7.09 -13.87
C ALA A 25 -29.66 7.97 -14.42
N ALA A 26 -29.77 9.29 -14.24
CA ALA A 26 -28.71 10.22 -14.66
C ALA A 26 -27.47 10.10 -13.77
N ARG A 27 -27.64 9.89 -12.46
CA ARG A 27 -26.52 9.65 -11.52
C ARG A 27 -25.74 8.39 -11.90
N GLU A 28 -26.45 7.30 -12.23
CA GLU A 28 -25.83 6.05 -12.68
C GLU A 28 -25.04 6.22 -14.00
N LEU A 29 -25.53 7.06 -14.92
CA LEU A 29 -24.80 7.38 -16.15
C LEU A 29 -23.52 8.17 -15.85
N VAL A 30 -23.58 9.12 -14.91
CA VAL A 30 -22.42 9.90 -14.48
C VAL A 30 -21.37 8.99 -13.81
N HIS A 31 -21.80 8.13 -12.88
CA HIS A 31 -20.95 7.14 -12.21
C HIS A 31 -20.12 6.32 -13.20
N LYS A 32 -20.77 5.83 -14.27
CA LYS A 32 -20.10 5.04 -15.34
C LYS A 32 -19.19 5.86 -16.24
N ASP A 33 -19.48 7.14 -16.40
CA ASP A 33 -18.78 8.02 -17.34
C ASP A 33 -17.50 8.62 -16.77
N ILE A 34 -17.50 8.97 -15.48
CA ILE A 34 -16.38 9.64 -14.82
C ILE A 34 -15.07 8.87 -14.98
N PRO A 35 -14.98 7.56 -14.69
CA PRO A 35 -13.73 6.81 -14.81
C PRO A 35 -13.15 6.79 -16.23
N GLN A 36 -13.96 7.07 -17.25
CA GLN A 36 -13.55 7.08 -18.66
C GLN A 36 -13.17 8.48 -19.16
N ARG A 37 -13.71 9.54 -18.53
CA ARG A 37 -13.61 10.93 -19.01
C ARG A 37 -13.50 11.92 -17.85
N MET A 38 -12.55 11.69 -16.93
CA MET A 38 -12.37 12.49 -15.71
C MET A 38 -12.20 13.99 -16.00
N GLU A 39 -11.53 14.33 -17.10
CA GLU A 39 -11.26 15.71 -17.54
C GLU A 39 -12.55 16.50 -17.76
N LYS A 40 -13.63 15.83 -18.19
CA LYS A 40 -14.95 16.45 -18.40
C LYS A 40 -15.57 16.95 -17.09
N TYR A 41 -15.21 16.33 -15.97
CA TYR A 41 -15.78 16.59 -14.66
C TYR A 41 -14.88 17.46 -13.76
N ALA A 42 -13.65 17.76 -14.20
CA ALA A 42 -12.70 18.59 -13.48
C ALA A 42 -12.86 20.09 -13.81
N ASN A 43 -13.57 20.81 -12.94
CA ASN A 43 -13.94 22.21 -13.10
C ASN A 43 -13.06 23.19 -12.30
N SER A 44 -12.35 22.71 -11.28
CA SER A 44 -11.41 23.51 -10.47
C SER A 44 -9.94 23.18 -10.75
N ALA A 45 -9.03 24.07 -10.37
CA ALA A 45 -7.59 23.82 -10.47
C ALA A 45 -7.14 22.58 -9.67
N HIS A 46 -7.76 22.35 -8.51
CA HIS A 46 -7.50 21.16 -7.68
C HIS A 46 -7.97 19.88 -8.38
N GLU A 47 -9.19 19.86 -8.91
CA GLU A 47 -9.72 18.71 -9.66
C GLU A 47 -8.87 18.42 -10.90
N GLN A 48 -8.44 19.46 -11.62
CA GLN A 48 -7.56 19.32 -12.78
C GLN A 48 -6.19 18.75 -12.41
N ALA A 49 -5.62 19.17 -11.27
CA ALA A 49 -4.36 18.64 -10.77
C ALA A 49 -4.48 17.17 -10.36
N LEU A 50 -5.57 16.77 -9.71
CA LEU A 50 -5.85 15.36 -9.37
C LEU A 50 -5.96 14.48 -10.62
N VAL A 51 -6.67 14.94 -11.64
CA VAL A 51 -6.79 14.22 -12.92
C VAL A 51 -5.44 14.13 -13.63
N ALA A 52 -4.69 15.23 -13.68
CA ALA A 52 -3.34 15.24 -14.26
C ALA A 52 -2.41 14.26 -13.52
N TYR A 53 -2.48 14.20 -12.19
CA TYR A 53 -1.73 13.22 -11.40
C TYR A 53 -2.14 11.79 -11.73
N ALA A 54 -3.45 11.49 -11.78
CA ALA A 54 -3.92 10.15 -12.11
C ALA A 54 -3.39 9.66 -13.46
N HIS A 55 -3.36 10.53 -14.48
CA HIS A 55 -2.78 10.20 -15.78
C HIS A 55 -1.26 10.05 -15.75
N ALA A 56 -0.54 10.94 -15.06
CA ALA A 56 0.91 10.87 -14.94
C ALA A 56 1.35 9.59 -14.20
N HIS A 57 0.63 9.22 -13.14
CA HIS A 57 0.85 8.00 -12.36
C HIS A 57 0.55 6.74 -13.18
N GLU A 58 -0.58 6.70 -13.88
CA GLU A 58 -0.90 5.57 -14.75
C GLU A 58 0.14 5.41 -15.87
N HIS A 59 0.59 6.50 -16.49
CA HIS A 59 1.66 6.47 -17.48
C HIS A 59 2.97 5.91 -16.90
N LEU A 60 3.39 6.40 -15.73
CA LEU A 60 4.56 5.92 -15.01
C LEU A 60 4.48 4.40 -14.79
N MET A 61 3.38 3.92 -14.23
CA MET A 61 3.20 2.50 -13.89
C MET A 61 3.11 1.59 -15.12
N GLN A 62 2.54 2.07 -16.23
CA GLN A 62 2.52 1.33 -17.50
C GLN A 62 3.93 1.25 -18.11
N ARG A 63 4.68 2.35 -18.08
CA ARG A 63 6.02 2.41 -18.66
C ARG A 63 7.05 1.65 -17.83
N LEU A 64 6.94 1.64 -16.50
CA LEU A 64 7.78 0.82 -15.64
C LEU A 64 7.66 -0.66 -15.99
N ARG A 65 6.42 -1.16 -16.09
CA ARG A 65 6.16 -2.55 -16.52
C ARG A 65 6.76 -2.87 -17.88
N ALA A 66 6.64 -1.96 -18.84
CA ALA A 66 7.21 -2.17 -20.18
C ALA A 66 8.76 -2.19 -20.19
N ILE A 67 9.42 -1.70 -19.14
CA ILE A 67 10.88 -1.69 -19.01
C ILE A 67 11.38 -2.93 -18.26
N GLU A 68 10.56 -3.59 -17.42
CA GLU A 68 10.94 -4.79 -16.66
C GLU A 68 11.42 -5.95 -17.55
N ASP A 69 10.92 -6.06 -18.78
CA ASP A 69 11.31 -7.10 -19.74
C ASP A 69 12.60 -6.77 -20.52
N VAL A 70 13.28 -5.66 -20.24
CA VAL A 70 14.53 -5.28 -20.90
C VAL A 70 15.68 -6.13 -20.35
N PRO A 71 16.32 -7.00 -21.17
CA PRO A 71 17.33 -7.94 -20.68
C PRO A 71 18.71 -7.31 -20.44
N ASP A 72 18.95 -6.12 -20.98
CA ASP A 72 20.22 -5.40 -20.84
C ASP A 72 20.15 -4.41 -19.67
N ASP A 73 20.94 -4.66 -18.63
CA ASP A 73 20.93 -3.87 -17.39
C ASP A 73 21.22 -2.38 -17.63
N GLU A 74 22.16 -2.06 -18.53
CA GLU A 74 22.50 -0.66 -18.86
C GLU A 74 21.34 0.04 -19.58
N GLU A 75 20.70 -0.63 -20.54
CA GLU A 75 19.51 -0.11 -21.21
C GLU A 75 18.33 0.04 -20.25
N PHE A 76 18.12 -0.93 -19.36
CA PHE A 76 17.10 -0.89 -18.31
C PHE A 76 17.28 0.33 -17.41
N ASP A 77 18.47 0.50 -16.83
CA ASP A 77 18.77 1.61 -15.91
C ASP A 77 18.62 2.97 -16.59
N ARG A 78 19.11 3.09 -17.84
CA ARG A 78 18.97 4.33 -18.63
C ARG A 78 17.50 4.67 -18.92
N LYS A 79 16.69 3.70 -19.35
CA LYS A 79 15.25 3.91 -19.63
C LYS A 79 14.50 4.27 -18.35
N ARG A 80 14.81 3.60 -17.23
CA ARG A 80 14.22 3.88 -15.93
C ARG A 80 14.56 5.29 -15.46
N ALA A 81 15.82 5.70 -15.54
CA ALA A 81 16.26 7.04 -15.17
C ALA A 81 15.55 8.13 -16.00
N GLN A 82 15.46 7.94 -17.33
CA GLN A 82 14.73 8.86 -18.21
C GLN A 82 13.25 8.96 -17.82
N LEU A 83 12.58 7.84 -17.58
CA LEU A 83 11.18 7.81 -17.15
C LEU A 83 10.98 8.55 -15.82
N PHE A 84 11.89 8.38 -14.86
CA PHE A 84 11.83 9.05 -13.57
C PHE A 84 12.03 10.56 -13.69
N ASP A 85 12.96 11.02 -14.52
CA ASP A 85 13.18 12.45 -14.76
C ASP A 85 11.98 13.12 -15.44
N GLU A 86 11.43 12.46 -16.48
CA GLU A 86 10.22 12.92 -17.18
C GLU A 86 9.02 13.01 -16.22
N THR A 87 8.84 11.98 -15.39
CA THR A 87 7.74 11.91 -14.42
C THR A 87 7.91 12.96 -13.33
N ARG A 88 9.11 13.12 -12.75
CA ARG A 88 9.39 14.17 -11.75
C ARG A 88 9.05 15.55 -12.26
N LEU A 89 9.38 15.86 -13.51
CA LEU A 89 9.04 17.14 -14.12
C LEU A 89 7.52 17.33 -14.26
N ALA A 90 6.78 16.28 -14.64
CA ALA A 90 5.32 16.32 -14.71
C ALA A 90 4.70 16.55 -13.31
N LEU A 91 5.15 15.79 -12.31
CA LEU A 91 4.67 15.91 -10.93
C LEU A 91 4.99 17.27 -10.32
N PHE A 92 6.16 17.83 -10.60
CA PHE A 92 6.54 19.18 -10.18
C PHE A 92 5.56 20.24 -10.73
N LYS A 93 5.21 20.17 -12.03
CA LYS A 93 4.25 21.10 -12.64
C LYS A 93 2.85 20.98 -12.03
N ILE A 94 2.43 19.76 -11.71
CA ILE A 94 1.15 19.50 -11.03
C ILE A 94 1.18 20.12 -9.63
N ALA A 95 2.22 19.86 -8.84
CA ALA A 95 2.37 20.38 -7.48
C ALA A 95 2.50 21.92 -7.41
N GLU A 96 3.08 22.55 -8.44
CA GLU A 96 3.11 24.01 -8.57
C GLU A 96 1.74 24.61 -8.90
N THR A 97 0.91 23.87 -9.65
CA THR A 97 -0.47 24.29 -9.95
C THR A 97 -1.36 24.14 -8.73
N ASP A 98 -1.23 23.02 -8.03
CA ASP A 98 -1.95 22.75 -6.80
C ASP A 98 -1.07 21.97 -5.80
N ARG A 99 -0.70 22.67 -4.72
CA ARG A 99 0.10 22.09 -3.62
C ARG A 99 -0.66 21.06 -2.79
N MET A 100 -1.99 20.99 -2.96
CA MET A 100 -2.87 20.00 -2.34
C MET A 100 -3.06 18.75 -3.19
N CYS A 101 -2.42 18.66 -4.35
CA CYS A 101 -2.18 17.38 -5.00
C CYS A 101 -1.09 16.60 -4.24
N ILE A 102 -1.49 16.00 -3.12
CA ILE A 102 -0.56 15.38 -2.16
C ILE A 102 0.25 14.27 -2.80
N ASP A 103 -0.40 13.41 -3.57
CA ASP A 103 0.28 12.28 -4.20
C ASP A 103 1.30 12.72 -5.27
N ALA A 104 1.09 13.85 -5.94
CA ALA A 104 2.11 14.40 -6.85
C ALA A 104 3.37 14.82 -6.10
N ASN A 105 3.21 15.43 -4.92
CA ASN A 105 4.33 15.75 -4.03
C ASN A 105 5.01 14.47 -3.52
N LEU A 106 4.22 13.50 -3.05
CA LEU A 106 4.70 12.24 -2.50
C LEU A 106 5.51 11.44 -3.51
N VAL A 107 4.94 11.15 -4.69
CA VAL A 107 5.64 10.39 -5.73
C VAL A 107 6.85 11.17 -6.26
N GLY A 108 6.77 12.50 -6.33
CA GLY A 108 7.91 13.35 -6.69
C GLY A 108 9.08 13.25 -5.70
N LEU A 109 8.78 13.12 -4.41
CA LEU A 109 9.77 12.86 -3.36
C LEU A 109 10.33 11.43 -3.43
N LEU A 110 9.50 10.42 -3.65
CA LEU A 110 9.93 9.02 -3.76
C LEU A 110 10.82 8.77 -4.98
N LEU A 111 10.59 9.49 -6.08
CA LEU A 111 11.44 9.45 -7.26
C LEU A 111 12.72 10.29 -7.12
N SER A 112 12.89 11.04 -6.03
CA SER A 112 14.06 11.90 -5.87
C SER A 112 15.34 11.11 -5.60
N ASN A 113 16.42 11.56 -6.24
CA ASN A 113 17.75 10.98 -6.05
C ASN A 113 18.41 11.57 -4.79
N ILE A 114 17.83 11.30 -3.63
CA ILE A 114 18.35 11.69 -2.31
C ILE A 114 18.48 10.45 -1.43
N SER A 115 19.25 10.55 -0.34
CA SER A 115 19.38 9.44 0.60
C SER A 115 18.05 9.11 1.28
N ILE A 116 17.89 7.86 1.71
CA ILE A 116 16.69 7.39 2.43
C ILE A 116 16.39 8.28 3.65
N ASP A 117 17.41 8.67 4.41
CA ASP A 117 17.23 9.54 5.59
C ASP A 117 16.73 10.94 5.21
N ALA A 118 17.23 11.51 4.11
CA ALA A 118 16.75 12.81 3.62
C ALA A 118 15.30 12.69 3.11
N CYS A 119 14.98 11.62 2.39
CA CYS A 119 13.63 11.34 1.90
C CYS A 119 12.64 11.16 3.07
N LEU A 120 13.00 10.38 4.10
CA LEU A 120 12.21 10.25 5.32
C LEU A 120 11.94 11.61 5.98
N GLY A 121 12.95 12.48 6.05
CA GLY A 121 12.80 13.84 6.57
C GLY A 121 11.79 14.67 5.78
N GLU A 122 11.81 14.60 4.45
CA GLU A 122 10.84 15.29 3.59
C GLU A 122 9.43 14.66 3.67
N LEU A 123 9.33 13.34 3.75
CA LEU A 123 8.05 12.64 3.93
C LEU A 123 7.40 13.00 5.27
N MET A 124 8.17 13.11 6.35
CA MET A 124 7.64 13.57 7.65
C MET A 124 7.11 15.00 7.59
N LYS A 125 7.77 15.90 6.84
CA LYS A 125 7.26 17.26 6.62
C LYS A 125 5.98 17.26 5.77
N LEU A 126 5.93 16.41 4.75
CA LEU A 126 4.72 16.23 3.93
C LEU A 126 3.58 15.71 4.79
N GLU A 127 3.80 14.63 5.53
CA GLU A 127 2.82 14.03 6.44
C GLU A 127 2.25 15.07 7.41
N HIS A 128 3.13 15.80 8.11
CA HIS A 128 2.71 16.83 9.06
C HIS A 128 1.85 17.93 8.39
N ARG A 129 2.29 18.43 7.23
CA ARG A 129 1.54 19.45 6.48
C ARG A 129 0.17 18.94 6.04
N VAL A 130 0.09 17.70 5.54
CA VAL A 130 -1.18 17.12 5.08
C VAL A 130 -2.11 16.90 6.26
N HIS A 131 -1.58 16.40 7.38
CA HIS A 131 -2.33 16.20 8.61
C HIS A 131 -2.92 17.51 9.15
N GLU A 132 -2.14 18.60 9.18
CA GLU A 132 -2.65 19.93 9.55
C GLU A 132 -3.82 20.39 8.64
N GLN A 133 -3.74 20.09 7.34
CA GLN A 133 -4.82 20.39 6.40
C GLN A 133 -6.07 19.54 6.65
N LEU A 134 -5.91 18.24 6.96
CA LEU A 134 -7.03 17.37 7.33
C LEU A 134 -7.77 17.91 8.54
N VAL A 135 -7.04 18.18 9.63
CA VAL A 135 -7.60 18.70 10.88
C VAL A 135 -8.29 20.05 10.68
N SER A 136 -7.75 20.91 9.83
CA SER A 136 -8.25 22.27 9.65
C SER A 136 -9.40 22.38 8.65
N ASN A 137 -9.41 21.55 7.61
CA ASN A 137 -10.22 21.80 6.41
C ASN A 137 -11.11 20.64 5.97
N VAL A 138 -10.88 19.40 6.44
CA VAL A 138 -11.74 18.27 6.09
C VAL A 138 -12.83 18.11 7.13
N ALA A 139 -14.06 18.47 6.75
CA ALA A 139 -15.22 18.37 7.62
C ALA A 139 -15.43 16.91 8.09
N GLY A 140 -15.63 16.72 9.40
CA GLY A 140 -15.86 15.41 9.98
C GLY A 140 -14.60 14.58 10.25
N PHE A 141 -13.43 15.00 9.79
CA PHE A 141 -12.17 14.32 10.11
C PHE A 141 -11.86 14.45 11.61
N SER A 142 -11.39 13.35 12.22
CA SER A 142 -10.95 13.33 13.62
C SER A 142 -9.94 12.23 13.89
N ASP A 143 -8.78 12.60 14.44
CA ASP A 143 -7.73 11.66 14.85
C ASP A 143 -8.18 10.62 15.87
N ASN A 144 -9.19 10.96 16.67
CA ASN A 144 -9.67 10.12 17.77
C ASN A 144 -10.89 9.30 17.40
N ALA A 145 -11.52 9.59 16.26
CA ALA A 145 -12.69 8.84 15.84
C ALA A 145 -12.30 7.48 15.23
N PRO A 146 -13.17 6.47 15.36
CA PRO A 146 -13.05 5.25 14.57
C PRO A 146 -12.96 5.59 13.09
N HIS A 147 -12.02 4.97 12.39
CA HIS A 147 -11.83 5.17 10.94
C HIS A 147 -11.63 6.63 10.49
N PHE A 148 -11.20 7.51 11.40
CA PHE A 148 -10.94 8.94 11.18
C PHE A 148 -12.16 9.83 10.95
N TRP A 149 -13.38 9.35 11.14
CA TRP A 149 -14.61 10.11 10.87
C TRP A 149 -15.47 10.24 12.13
N ASP A 150 -15.79 11.49 12.52
CA ASP A 150 -16.67 11.79 13.65
C ASP A 150 -18.01 11.06 13.52
N GLU A 151 -18.45 10.41 14.60
CA GLU A 151 -19.62 9.54 14.58
C GLU A 151 -20.91 10.29 14.22
N ARG A 152 -21.06 11.56 14.62
CA ARG A 152 -22.24 12.36 14.25
C ARG A 152 -22.20 12.71 12.78
N PHE A 153 -21.03 13.07 12.27
CA PHE A 153 -20.82 13.35 10.86
C PHE A 153 -21.12 12.14 9.97
N VAL A 154 -20.74 10.94 10.42
CA VAL A 154 -21.07 9.67 9.75
C VAL A 154 -22.57 9.39 9.82
N ALA A 155 -23.19 9.58 10.98
CA ALA A 155 -24.63 9.35 11.16
C ALA A 155 -25.48 10.25 10.25
N GLU A 156 -25.11 11.52 10.08
CA GLU A 156 -25.80 12.46 9.19
C GLU A 156 -25.73 12.08 7.71
N ARG A 157 -24.70 11.33 7.31
CA ARG A 157 -24.46 10.91 5.91
C ARG A 157 -24.88 9.48 5.63
N THR A 158 -25.14 8.69 6.67
CA THR A 158 -25.57 7.31 6.51
C THR A 158 -27.02 7.28 6.05
N LEU A 159 -27.26 6.70 4.88
CA LEU A 159 -28.61 6.52 4.35
C LEU A 159 -29.42 5.54 5.22
N GLU A 160 -30.75 5.69 5.23
CA GLU A 160 -31.63 4.80 5.97
C GLU A 160 -31.41 3.34 5.52
N GLY A 161 -31.09 2.47 6.48
CA GLY A 161 -30.79 1.05 6.23
C GLY A 161 -29.36 0.75 5.77
N ALA A 162 -28.49 1.74 5.60
CA ALA A 162 -27.06 1.54 5.31
C ALA A 162 -26.27 1.30 6.60
N ASP A 163 -25.20 0.52 6.49
CA ASP A 163 -24.24 0.28 7.58
C ASP A 163 -23.27 1.47 7.68
N PRO A 164 -23.12 2.11 8.87
CA PRO A 164 -22.15 3.19 9.08
C PRO A 164 -20.73 2.89 8.59
N ILE A 165 -20.25 1.64 8.66
CA ILE A 165 -18.89 1.29 8.16
C ILE A 165 -18.78 1.43 6.63
N THR A 166 -19.88 1.22 5.91
CA THR A 166 -19.93 1.43 4.46
C THR A 166 -19.87 2.92 4.16
N THR A 167 -20.56 3.74 4.96
CA THR A 167 -20.49 5.21 4.86
C THR A 167 -19.06 5.69 5.10
N THR A 168 -18.37 5.23 6.15
CA THR A 168 -16.98 5.64 6.41
C THR A 168 -16.03 5.23 5.28
N ALA A 169 -16.22 4.04 4.70
CA ALA A 169 -15.44 3.59 3.55
C ALA A 169 -15.60 4.53 2.35
N VAL A 170 -16.85 4.91 2.03
CA VAL A 170 -17.14 5.86 0.94
C VAL A 170 -16.51 7.23 1.23
N LEU A 171 -16.67 7.76 2.45
CA LEU A 171 -16.06 9.03 2.84
C LEU A 171 -14.54 9.04 2.67
N THR A 172 -13.86 7.95 3.04
CA THR A 172 -12.43 7.82 2.84
C THR A 172 -12.05 7.85 1.36
N VAL A 173 -12.72 7.07 0.52
CA VAL A 173 -12.42 6.98 -0.92
C VAL A 173 -12.70 8.32 -1.63
N GLU A 174 -13.73 9.06 -1.19
CA GLU A 174 -14.12 10.34 -1.79
C GLU A 174 -13.31 11.55 -1.30
N GLU A 175 -12.35 11.37 -0.39
CA GLU A 175 -11.55 12.48 0.17
C GLU A 175 -10.06 12.37 -0.21
N PRO A 176 -9.63 13.02 -1.31
CA PRO A 176 -8.25 12.97 -1.79
C PRO A 176 -7.21 13.38 -0.76
N THR A 177 -7.53 14.31 0.14
CA THR A 177 -6.59 14.75 1.18
C THR A 177 -6.30 13.61 2.16
N LEU A 178 -7.33 12.84 2.54
CA LEU A 178 -7.20 11.71 3.45
C LEU A 178 -6.48 10.55 2.77
N VAL A 179 -6.84 10.24 1.52
CA VAL A 179 -6.15 9.21 0.73
C VAL A 179 -4.66 9.55 0.56
N GLY A 180 -4.33 10.80 0.23
CA GLY A 180 -2.94 11.24 0.09
C GLY A 180 -2.14 11.20 1.41
N TRP A 181 -2.78 11.48 2.55
CA TRP A 181 -2.17 11.26 3.86
C TRP A 181 -1.91 9.77 4.13
N LEU A 182 -2.89 8.90 3.84
CA LEU A 182 -2.74 7.45 4.01
C LEU A 182 -1.63 6.87 3.12
N HIS A 183 -1.51 7.33 1.86
CA HIS A 183 -0.37 7.00 1.00
C HIS A 183 0.97 7.46 1.60
N THR A 184 1.00 8.67 2.17
CA THR A 184 2.20 9.21 2.81
C THR A 184 2.60 8.39 4.05
N LEU A 185 1.63 8.00 4.88
CA LEU A 185 1.85 7.14 6.04
C LEU A 185 2.34 5.75 5.64
N GLU A 186 1.78 5.16 4.58
CA GLU A 186 2.21 3.84 4.09
C GLU A 186 3.64 3.90 3.52
N ALA A 187 3.98 4.92 2.74
CA ALA A 187 5.33 5.15 2.26
C ALA A 187 6.34 5.36 3.41
N LEU A 188 5.96 6.15 4.44
CA LEU A 188 6.74 6.31 5.66
C LEU A 188 6.96 4.98 6.38
N ALA A 189 5.92 4.15 6.49
CA ALA A 189 5.99 2.85 7.13
C ALA A 189 6.98 1.92 6.41
N GLN A 190 6.90 1.87 5.08
CA GLN A 190 7.78 1.05 4.23
C GLN A 190 9.24 1.54 4.28
N MET A 191 9.48 2.84 4.15
CA MET A 191 10.84 3.38 4.24
C MET A 191 11.44 3.22 5.64
N CYS A 192 10.62 3.33 6.69
CA CYS A 192 11.07 3.02 8.04
C CYS A 192 11.41 1.54 8.21
N LEU A 193 10.65 0.62 7.61
CA LEU A 193 10.96 -0.81 7.61
C LEU A 193 12.31 -1.07 6.91
N ALA A 194 12.48 -0.55 5.70
CA ALA A 194 13.70 -0.71 4.88
C ALA A 194 14.95 -0.06 5.50
N SER A 195 14.78 0.94 6.38
CA SER A 195 15.88 1.66 7.04
C SER A 195 16.05 1.32 8.53
N ALA A 196 15.54 0.15 8.94
CA ALA A 196 15.68 -0.39 10.29
C ALA A 196 15.04 0.44 11.43
N ARG A 197 14.04 1.25 11.12
CA ARG A 197 13.25 2.04 12.08
C ARG A 197 11.93 1.32 12.44
N TYR A 198 12.06 0.09 12.91
CA TYR A 198 10.94 -0.87 13.03
C TYR A 198 9.77 -0.38 13.90
N ARG A 199 10.02 0.28 15.04
CA ARG A 199 8.95 0.85 15.88
C ARG A 199 8.19 1.99 15.18
N ALA A 200 8.87 2.77 14.34
CA ALA A 200 8.21 3.81 13.55
C ALA A 200 7.40 3.18 12.40
N ALA A 201 7.95 2.16 11.73
CA ALA A 201 7.25 1.39 10.71
C ALA A 201 5.95 0.78 11.25
N GLU A 202 6.01 0.13 12.41
CA GLU A 202 4.86 -0.42 13.12
C GLU A 202 3.79 0.66 13.39
N ARG A 203 4.20 1.80 13.95
CA ARG A 203 3.28 2.90 14.30
C ARG A 203 2.56 3.47 13.07
N TYR A 204 3.29 3.78 12.00
CA TYR A 204 2.68 4.33 10.79
C TYR A 204 1.76 3.31 10.11
N ALA A 205 2.16 2.04 10.03
CA ALA A 205 1.33 1.00 9.46
C ALA A 205 0.03 0.79 10.25
N ARG A 206 0.07 0.83 11.59
CA ARG A 206 -1.13 0.79 12.43
C ARG A 206 -2.06 1.97 12.20
N LEU A 207 -1.54 3.17 11.90
CA LEU A 207 -2.38 4.32 11.54
C LEU A 207 -3.10 4.07 10.21
N VAL A 208 -2.41 3.54 9.19
CA VAL A 208 -3.02 3.19 7.91
C VAL A 208 -4.17 2.19 8.08
N LEU A 209 -3.98 1.15 8.91
CA LEU A 209 -4.98 0.12 9.17
C LEU A 209 -6.28 0.62 9.81
N ARG A 210 -6.27 1.81 10.43
CA ARG A 210 -7.49 2.37 11.00
C ARG A 210 -8.50 2.76 9.92
N ALA A 211 -8.06 3.11 8.71
CA ALA A 211 -8.94 3.63 7.67
C ALA A 211 -9.87 2.53 7.11
N SER A 212 -11.17 2.82 7.09
CA SER A 212 -12.14 2.02 6.33
C SER A 212 -12.15 2.47 4.86
N GLY A 213 -12.37 1.53 3.93
CA GLY A 213 -12.41 1.83 2.49
C GLY A 213 -11.05 2.05 1.82
N TYR A 214 -9.95 1.94 2.55
CA TYR A 214 -8.59 2.06 2.01
C TYR A 214 -7.92 0.67 1.89
N PRO A 215 -7.88 0.06 0.69
CA PRO A 215 -7.22 -1.23 0.50
C PRO A 215 -5.71 -1.07 0.68
N SER A 216 -5.13 -1.87 1.59
CA SER A 216 -3.70 -1.92 1.87
C SER A 216 -3.30 -3.29 2.43
N HIS A 217 -1.99 -3.51 2.51
CA HIS A 217 -1.38 -4.64 3.23
C HIS A 217 -0.48 -4.13 4.36
N ALA A 218 -0.90 -3.05 5.04
CA ALA A 218 -0.13 -2.44 6.12
C ALA A 218 0.05 -3.39 7.32
N GLU A 219 -0.84 -4.37 7.52
CA GLU A 219 -0.67 -5.45 8.49
C GLU A 219 0.63 -6.24 8.25
N GLY A 220 1.06 -6.36 7.00
CA GLY A 220 2.31 -7.01 6.66
C GLY A 220 3.53 -6.28 7.20
N THR A 221 3.52 -4.94 7.10
CA THR A 221 4.57 -4.10 7.71
C THR A 221 4.59 -4.26 9.23
N VAL A 222 3.43 -4.33 9.90
CA VAL A 222 3.33 -4.54 11.35
C VAL A 222 3.94 -5.89 11.74
N PHE A 223 3.55 -6.98 11.06
CA PHE A 223 4.08 -8.31 11.34
C PHE A 223 5.60 -8.39 11.14
N LEU A 224 6.13 -7.84 10.04
CA LEU A 224 7.56 -7.83 9.77
C LEU A 224 8.33 -7.00 10.81
N ALA A 225 7.82 -5.82 11.19
CA ALA A 225 8.42 -5.00 12.23
C ALA A 225 8.47 -5.72 13.58
N LEU A 226 7.36 -6.33 14.01
CA LEU A 226 7.28 -7.08 15.28
C LEU A 226 8.19 -8.32 15.27
N ALA A 227 8.23 -9.06 14.16
CA ALA A 227 9.15 -10.18 13.99
C ALA A 227 10.61 -9.76 14.10
N ARG A 228 10.97 -8.61 13.52
CA ARG A 228 12.34 -8.07 13.57
C ARG A 228 12.73 -7.53 14.94
N LEU A 229 11.75 -7.03 15.69
CA LEU A 229 11.88 -6.60 17.08
C LEU A 229 11.86 -7.76 18.08
N GLU A 230 11.63 -8.99 17.60
CA GLU A 230 11.46 -10.20 18.41
C GLU A 230 10.33 -10.06 19.45
N ASP A 231 9.33 -9.24 19.13
CA ASP A 231 8.20 -8.91 19.99
C ASP A 231 7.10 -9.97 19.83
N GLU A 232 7.31 -11.13 20.46
CA GLU A 232 6.41 -12.28 20.33
C GLU A 232 5.00 -11.98 20.87
N GLU A 233 4.91 -11.30 22.01
CA GLU A 233 3.64 -10.93 22.62
C GLU A 233 2.88 -9.96 21.71
N GLY A 234 3.54 -8.89 21.24
CA GLY A 234 2.94 -7.93 20.33
C GLY A 234 2.51 -8.56 19.01
N PHE A 235 3.30 -9.49 18.47
CA PHE A 235 2.99 -10.21 17.22
C PHE A 235 1.68 -10.99 17.31
N PHE A 236 1.52 -11.80 18.37
CA PHE A 236 0.31 -12.61 18.53
C PHE A 236 -0.89 -11.80 19.04
N ALA A 237 -0.67 -10.76 19.85
CA ALA A 237 -1.74 -9.82 20.22
C ALA A 237 -2.32 -9.16 18.96
N PHE A 238 -1.47 -8.67 18.05
CA PHE A 238 -1.90 -8.07 16.80
C PHE A 238 -2.64 -9.05 15.88
N ALA A 239 -2.18 -10.31 15.79
CA ALA A 239 -2.91 -11.34 15.06
C ALA A 239 -4.33 -11.54 15.61
N HIS A 240 -4.49 -11.59 16.94
CA HIS A 240 -5.80 -11.71 17.57
C HIS A 240 -6.68 -10.46 17.41
N GLU A 241 -6.10 -9.26 17.40
CA GLU A 241 -6.80 -8.01 17.07
C GLU A 241 -7.43 -8.10 15.67
N LEU A 242 -6.65 -8.51 14.66
CA LEU A 242 -7.15 -8.69 13.30
C LEU A 242 -8.22 -9.78 13.19
N GLU A 243 -8.05 -10.87 13.95
CA GLU A 243 -9.06 -11.94 14.05
C GLU A 243 -10.39 -11.43 14.58
N ALA A 244 -10.35 -10.64 15.65
CA ALA A 244 -11.53 -10.07 16.28
C ALA A 244 -12.23 -9.06 15.36
N GLU A 245 -11.48 -8.22 14.64
CA GLU A 245 -12.03 -7.20 13.73
C GLU A 245 -12.67 -7.80 12.48
N ARG A 246 -12.07 -8.86 11.90
CA ARG A 246 -12.49 -9.42 10.61
C ARG A 246 -13.39 -10.67 10.75
N GLY A 247 -13.64 -11.15 11.97
CA GLY A 247 -14.55 -12.25 12.29
C GLY A 247 -14.16 -13.57 11.61
N GLU A 248 -15.15 -14.38 11.19
CA GLU A 248 -14.91 -15.69 10.55
C GLU A 248 -14.06 -15.61 9.27
N ARG A 249 -13.98 -14.44 8.62
CA ARG A 249 -13.13 -14.21 7.44
C ARG A 249 -11.66 -14.01 7.80
N ALA A 250 -11.35 -13.69 9.06
CA ALA A 250 -10.02 -13.32 9.49
C ALA A 250 -9.02 -14.48 9.51
N ALA A 251 -9.49 -15.67 9.93
CA ALA A 251 -8.67 -16.88 9.96
C ALA A 251 -8.16 -17.20 8.55
N ALA A 252 -9.01 -17.12 7.52
CA ALA A 252 -8.59 -17.29 6.13
C ALA A 252 -7.60 -16.20 5.66
N VAL A 253 -7.75 -14.97 6.15
CA VAL A 253 -6.84 -13.87 5.77
C VAL A 253 -5.45 -14.03 6.40
N LEU A 254 -5.34 -14.45 7.65
CA LEU A 254 -4.03 -14.69 8.27
C LEU A 254 -3.40 -16.00 7.78
N ASP A 255 -4.19 -17.06 7.68
CA ASP A 255 -3.73 -18.39 7.26
C ASP A 255 -3.14 -18.40 5.86
N ASP A 256 -3.59 -17.50 4.98
CA ASP A 256 -3.10 -17.37 3.61
C ASP A 256 -2.27 -16.08 3.38
N SER A 257 -1.99 -15.30 4.43
CA SER A 257 -1.19 -14.07 4.33
C SER A 257 0.30 -14.39 4.23
N PRO A 258 0.97 -14.01 3.12
CA PRO A 258 2.40 -14.25 2.97
C PRO A 258 3.23 -13.46 3.98
N TRP A 259 2.83 -12.22 4.31
CA TRP A 259 3.52 -11.45 5.35
C TRP A 259 3.39 -12.08 6.72
N PHE A 260 2.20 -12.56 7.11
CA PHE A 260 2.03 -13.21 8.41
C PHE A 260 2.87 -14.48 8.53
N LEU A 261 2.78 -15.38 7.54
CA LEU A 261 3.48 -16.66 7.57
C LEU A 261 5.00 -16.49 7.49
N LEU A 262 5.49 -15.58 6.65
CA LEU A 262 6.92 -15.26 6.56
C LEU A 262 7.43 -14.60 7.84
N ALA A 263 6.74 -13.58 8.35
CA ALA A 263 7.13 -12.90 9.58
C ALA A 263 7.08 -13.83 10.80
N ARG A 264 6.07 -14.71 10.88
CA ARG A 264 5.98 -15.74 11.93
C ARG A 264 7.15 -16.72 11.85
N THR A 265 7.56 -17.10 10.63
CA THR A 265 8.73 -17.95 10.41
C THR A 265 10.00 -17.28 10.91
N LEU A 266 10.22 -16.01 10.53
CA LEU A 266 11.36 -15.19 10.96
C LEU A 266 11.39 -15.03 12.48
N LEU A 267 10.28 -14.65 13.11
CA LEU A 267 10.15 -14.49 14.56
C LEU A 267 10.54 -15.79 15.29
N LEU A 268 9.90 -16.91 14.94
CA LEU A 268 10.14 -18.19 15.60
C LEU A 268 11.58 -18.69 15.37
N TYR A 269 12.15 -18.42 14.20
CA TYR A 269 13.55 -18.73 13.91
C TYR A 269 14.50 -17.96 14.82
N LYS A 270 14.32 -16.63 14.92
CA LYS A 270 15.15 -15.73 15.73
C LYS A 270 15.07 -16.07 17.22
N LEU A 271 13.88 -16.46 17.71
CA LEU A 271 13.67 -16.94 19.07
C LEU A 271 14.23 -18.37 19.34
N GLY A 272 14.90 -18.99 18.37
CA GLY A 272 15.47 -20.34 18.51
C GLY A 272 14.43 -21.46 18.50
N ARG A 273 13.16 -21.18 18.20
CA ARG A 273 12.06 -22.14 18.17
C ARG A 273 12.02 -22.90 16.83
N ARG A 274 13.08 -23.66 16.54
CA ARG A 274 13.31 -24.30 15.23
C ARG A 274 12.19 -25.22 14.75
N LYS A 275 11.56 -26.00 15.64
CA LYS A 275 10.43 -26.90 15.29
C LYS A 275 9.19 -26.10 14.85
N PRO A 276 8.68 -25.14 15.65
CA PRO A 276 7.63 -24.22 15.20
C PRO A 276 7.98 -23.43 13.94
N ALA A 277 9.20 -22.88 13.84
CA ALA A 277 9.65 -22.13 12.67
C ALA A 277 9.60 -22.98 11.39
N ARG A 278 10.05 -24.24 11.46
CA ARG A 278 9.97 -25.18 10.34
C ARG A 278 8.53 -25.42 9.88
N ARG A 279 7.58 -25.53 10.82
CA ARG A 279 6.17 -25.69 10.48
C ARG A 279 5.63 -24.44 9.78
N ALA A 280 5.90 -23.26 10.34
CA ALA A 280 5.48 -21.99 9.74
C ALA A 280 6.07 -21.79 8.33
N LEU A 281 7.32 -22.17 8.10
CA LEU A 281 7.94 -22.10 6.77
C LEU A 281 7.27 -23.04 5.76
N ARG A 282 6.89 -24.26 6.19
CA ARG A 282 6.14 -25.19 5.34
C ARG A 282 4.75 -24.66 5.02
N ASP A 283 4.07 -24.04 5.98
CA ASP A 283 2.78 -23.40 5.76
C ASP A 283 2.92 -22.25 4.74
N PHE A 284 3.94 -21.40 4.88
CA PHE A 284 4.28 -20.34 3.91
C PHE A 284 4.52 -20.92 2.51
N ALA A 285 5.40 -21.91 2.38
CA ALA A 285 5.74 -22.52 1.10
C ALA A 285 4.54 -23.21 0.43
N ALA A 286 3.64 -23.82 1.20
CA ALA A 286 2.51 -24.58 0.68
C ALA A 286 1.28 -23.71 0.35
N ARG A 287 1.06 -22.61 1.08
CA ARG A 287 -0.13 -21.76 0.95
C ARG A 287 0.09 -20.52 0.13
N CYS A 288 1.29 -19.95 0.17
CA CYS A 288 1.62 -18.73 -0.56
C CYS A 288 2.28 -19.09 -1.88
N GLU A 289 1.54 -18.94 -2.99
CA GLU A 289 2.04 -19.23 -4.32
C GLU A 289 3.34 -18.46 -4.60
N GLY A 290 4.39 -19.15 -5.02
CA GLY A 290 5.71 -18.54 -5.24
C GLY A 290 6.49 -18.17 -3.99
N GLY A 291 5.93 -18.34 -2.78
CA GLY A 291 6.58 -17.94 -1.52
C GLY A 291 7.95 -18.56 -1.30
N ALA A 292 8.08 -19.88 -1.52
CA ALA A 292 9.38 -20.55 -1.44
C ALA A 292 10.37 -20.04 -2.49
N PHE A 293 9.89 -19.79 -3.72
CA PHE A 293 10.73 -19.30 -4.82
C PHE A 293 11.29 -17.92 -4.53
N PHE A 294 10.45 -16.93 -4.21
CA PHE A 294 10.88 -15.56 -3.93
C PHE A 294 11.72 -15.45 -2.65
N LEU A 295 11.51 -16.35 -1.68
CA LEU A 295 12.35 -16.41 -0.49
C LEU A 295 13.78 -16.88 -0.81
N LEU A 296 13.92 -17.92 -1.65
CA LEU A 296 15.23 -18.48 -1.99
C LEU A 296 15.93 -17.74 -3.13
N ASN A 297 15.17 -17.07 -3.99
CA ASN A 297 15.64 -16.38 -5.19
C ASN A 297 15.16 -14.93 -5.18
N PRO A 298 15.85 -14.02 -4.45
CA PRO A 298 15.51 -12.60 -4.43
C PRO A 298 15.45 -12.04 -5.85
N THR A 299 14.26 -11.61 -6.25
CA THR A 299 13.98 -11.09 -7.59
C THR A 299 13.64 -9.61 -7.49
N TYR A 300 14.13 -8.83 -8.46
CA TYR A 300 13.86 -7.40 -8.52
C TYR A 300 12.35 -7.11 -8.48
N MET A 301 11.95 -6.11 -7.71
CA MET A 301 10.61 -5.56 -7.72
C MET A 301 10.68 -4.06 -8.00
N ALA A 302 9.77 -3.57 -8.84
CA ALA A 302 9.65 -2.14 -9.08
C ALA A 302 9.36 -1.39 -7.77
N PRO A 303 9.88 -0.15 -7.61
CA PRO A 303 9.64 0.63 -6.41
C PRO A 303 8.15 0.90 -6.21
N TYR A 304 7.72 0.90 -4.94
CA TYR A 304 6.37 1.31 -4.57
C TYR A 304 6.19 2.81 -4.76
N LEU A 305 5.27 3.19 -5.65
CA LEU A 305 5.06 4.56 -6.08
C LEU A 305 3.55 4.85 -6.07
N PRO A 306 2.95 5.40 -5.00
CA PRO A 306 3.56 5.62 -3.69
C PRO A 306 3.49 4.42 -2.74
N VAL A 307 2.62 3.44 -3.03
CA VAL A 307 2.32 2.30 -2.15
C VAL A 307 2.40 0.98 -2.90
N ARG A 308 2.18 -0.14 -2.20
CA ARG A 308 2.21 -1.47 -2.82
C ARG A 308 1.26 -1.51 -4.02
N PRO A 309 1.72 -2.03 -5.18
CA PRO A 309 0.85 -2.19 -6.33
C PRO A 309 -0.22 -3.25 -6.04
N GLN A 310 -1.39 -3.11 -6.66
CA GLN A 310 -2.39 -4.16 -6.59
C GLN A 310 -1.84 -5.45 -7.22
N PRO A 311 -2.04 -6.61 -6.58
CA PRO A 311 -1.62 -7.89 -7.14
C PRO A 311 -2.42 -8.18 -8.42
N ARG A 312 -1.72 -8.63 -9.46
CA ARG A 312 -2.27 -9.09 -10.74
C ARG A 312 -2.38 -10.61 -10.73
N GLU A 313 -1.36 -11.26 -10.19
CA GLU A 313 -1.29 -12.69 -9.97
C GLU A 313 -1.26 -12.99 -8.47
N ALA A 314 -1.71 -14.18 -8.07
CA ALA A 314 -1.73 -14.55 -6.65
C ALA A 314 -0.33 -14.53 -6.01
N TRP A 315 0.70 -14.84 -6.80
CA TRP A 315 2.09 -14.84 -6.35
C TRP A 315 2.66 -13.44 -6.06
N ASP A 316 2.00 -12.37 -6.54
CA ASP A 316 2.53 -11.00 -6.39
C ASP A 316 2.58 -10.62 -4.91
N LEU A 317 1.64 -11.13 -4.11
CA LEU A 317 1.63 -10.93 -2.65
C LEU A 317 2.83 -11.61 -1.99
N SER A 318 3.20 -12.80 -2.44
CA SER A 318 4.39 -13.52 -1.95
C SER A 318 5.68 -12.80 -2.32
N HIS A 319 5.77 -12.28 -3.56
CA HIS A 319 6.91 -11.50 -4.00
C HIS A 319 7.04 -10.20 -3.19
N GLN A 320 5.94 -9.46 -3.02
CA GLN A 320 5.93 -8.25 -2.18
C GLN A 320 6.32 -8.55 -0.72
N ALA A 321 5.83 -9.65 -0.14
CA ALA A 321 6.17 -10.02 1.24
C ALA A 321 7.67 -10.37 1.39
N ALA A 322 8.24 -11.12 0.46
CA ALA A 322 9.66 -11.44 0.45
C ALA A 322 10.52 -10.18 0.24
N TRP A 323 10.12 -9.31 -0.69
CA TRP A 323 10.77 -8.02 -0.96
C TRP A 323 10.77 -7.09 0.27
N ASP A 324 9.62 -6.93 0.92
CA ASP A 324 9.49 -6.12 2.13
C ASP A 324 10.34 -6.67 3.30
N ALA A 325 10.53 -8.00 3.32
CA ALA A 325 11.30 -8.70 4.34
C ALA A 325 12.80 -8.77 4.04
N ASP A 326 13.26 -8.36 2.84
CA ASP A 326 14.64 -8.59 2.37
C ASP A 326 15.68 -8.09 3.38
N GLY A 327 15.56 -6.84 3.83
CA GLY A 327 16.46 -6.28 4.83
C GLY A 327 16.47 -7.06 6.15
N ILE A 328 15.34 -7.65 6.57
CA ILE A 328 15.23 -8.49 7.78
C ILE A 328 15.88 -9.86 7.55
N ILE A 329 15.68 -10.43 6.36
CA ILE A 329 16.23 -11.73 5.95
C ILE A 329 17.75 -11.64 5.88
N VAL A 330 18.30 -10.63 5.21
CA VAL A 330 19.74 -10.36 5.10
C VAL A 330 20.36 -10.15 6.49
N ASP A 331 19.65 -9.46 7.39
CA ASP A 331 20.05 -9.25 8.78
C ASP A 331 19.90 -10.49 9.68
N THR A 332 19.38 -11.62 9.18
CA THR A 332 19.14 -12.84 9.97
C THR A 332 20.08 -13.95 9.54
N PRO A 333 21.18 -14.18 10.29
CA PRO A 333 22.20 -15.16 9.93
C PRO A 333 21.66 -16.57 9.72
N ASP A 334 22.19 -17.23 8.69
CA ASP A 334 21.90 -18.61 8.29
C ASP A 334 20.41 -18.88 7.98
N PHE A 335 19.56 -17.85 7.88
CA PHE A 335 18.13 -18.04 7.66
C PHE A 335 17.84 -18.70 6.31
N ILE A 336 18.44 -18.19 5.22
CA ILE A 336 18.23 -18.73 3.87
C ILE A 336 18.77 -20.16 3.73
N PRO A 337 20.04 -20.46 4.09
CA PRO A 337 20.54 -21.85 4.06
C PRO A 337 19.70 -22.79 4.93
N TRP A 338 19.22 -22.33 6.08
CA TRP A 338 18.31 -23.12 6.90
C TRP A 338 16.95 -23.34 6.22
N ALA A 339 16.37 -22.30 5.61
CA ALA A 339 15.08 -22.39 4.95
C ALA A 339 15.12 -23.37 3.77
N GLU A 340 16.18 -23.30 2.96
CA GLU A 340 16.45 -24.23 1.87
C GLU A 340 16.56 -25.68 2.37
N SER A 341 17.19 -25.89 3.54
CA SER A 341 17.35 -27.24 4.14
C SER A 341 16.04 -27.85 4.68
N VAL A 342 14.94 -27.09 4.75
CA VAL A 342 13.66 -27.62 5.24
C VAL A 342 13.00 -28.46 4.15
N ASP A 343 12.75 -29.75 4.45
CA ASP A 343 12.17 -30.66 3.46
C ASP A 343 10.90 -30.07 2.81
N GLY A 344 10.88 -30.09 1.48
CA GLY A 344 9.81 -29.60 0.60
C GLY A 344 9.98 -28.16 0.12
N VAL A 345 10.79 -27.32 0.78
CA VAL A 345 10.89 -25.89 0.41
C VAL A 345 11.58 -25.70 -0.94
N TYR A 346 12.74 -26.32 -1.14
CA TYR A 346 13.46 -26.27 -2.41
C TYR A 346 12.62 -26.86 -3.56
N ASP A 347 11.95 -27.99 -3.32
CA ASP A 347 11.11 -28.64 -4.33
C ASP A 347 9.93 -27.77 -4.77
N GLU A 348 9.28 -27.05 -3.86
CA GLU A 348 8.21 -26.11 -4.20
C GLU A 348 8.73 -24.88 -4.94
N SER A 349 9.93 -24.39 -4.60
CA SER A 349 10.62 -23.33 -5.35
C SER A 349 10.86 -23.75 -6.80
N GLU A 350 11.47 -24.92 -7.02
CA GLU A 350 11.75 -25.45 -8.36
C GLU A 350 10.46 -25.72 -9.15
N ARG A 351 9.42 -26.24 -8.50
CA ARG A 351 8.13 -26.48 -9.16
C ARG A 351 7.51 -25.18 -9.66
N PHE A 352 7.57 -24.12 -8.85
CA PHE A 352 7.09 -22.80 -9.24
C PHE A 352 7.89 -22.24 -10.42
N ALA A 353 9.22 -22.28 -10.35
CA ALA A 353 10.10 -21.79 -11.42
C ALA A 353 9.80 -22.47 -12.75
N ASN A 354 9.75 -23.81 -12.76
CA ASN A 354 9.47 -24.61 -13.95
C ASN A 354 8.07 -24.35 -14.55
N ARG A 355 7.05 -24.08 -13.71
CA ARG A 355 5.68 -23.80 -14.18
C ARG A 355 5.59 -22.44 -14.87
N ASN A 356 6.38 -21.48 -14.42
CA ASN A 356 6.20 -20.06 -14.75
C ASN A 356 7.33 -19.49 -15.62
N GLY A 357 8.36 -20.29 -15.93
CA GLY A 357 9.44 -19.91 -16.83
C GLY A 357 10.50 -19.01 -16.19
N PHE A 358 10.73 -19.16 -14.88
CA PHE A 358 11.83 -18.51 -14.17
C PHE A 358 13.13 -19.30 -14.23
#